data_AF-A0A077WIN3-F1
#
_entry.id   AF-A0A077WIN3-F1
#
_cell.length_a   1.000
_cell.length_b   1.000
_cell.length_c   1.000
_cell.angle_alpha   90.00
_cell.angle_beta   90.00
_cell.angle_gamma   90.00
#
_symmetry.space_group_name_H-M   'P 1'
#
loop_
_entity.id
_entity.type
_entity.pdbx_description
1 polymer ?
#
loop_
_entity_poly.entity_id
_entity_poly.type
_entity_poly.pdbx_seq_one_letter_code
_entity_poly.pdbx_strand_id
1 'polypeptide(L)'
;MSYKDLHYSLSRFKTDVKTHIARKNPLQSQDTKALSMWIREERHTQGVMTMAAKHGYDNNQAFVQWLAQEDKELQDLGSMYLQLMEKQVELENEMAAKQGRFRQVIKSIRERDQLEADLNEKKQTVSARLAHLRKSSSNSTKLIQQLETQLAQLEKEQHEQRLEAGDYKRLALREAFHYRFNAMHEFSQKAALLASAGQRIGQQEHDDDDDMILMDCMLQVDGWQPPEEQTRPTVLDQWLFQPEEDAALLTDLEIDTATHEKQAACLPPPEYKEKASS
;
A
#
# COMPACT_ATOMS: atom_id res chain seq x y z
N MET A 1 30.15 14.13 14.05
CA MET A 1 28.91 13.42 13.67
C MET A 1 28.37 14.10 12.44
N SER A 2 28.13 13.36 11.36
CA SER A 2 27.67 13.93 10.09
C SER A 2 26.17 14.26 10.17
N TYR A 3 25.73 15.31 9.48
CA TYR A 3 24.31 15.69 9.40
C TYR A 3 23.43 14.53 8.89
N LYS A 4 24.02 13.67 8.05
CA LYS A 4 23.39 12.43 7.54
C LYS A 4 23.16 11.40 8.65
N ASP A 5 24.07 11.27 9.61
CA ASP A 5 23.93 10.36 10.76
C ASP A 5 22.82 10.85 11.71
N LEU A 6 22.72 12.16 11.88
CA LEU A 6 21.67 12.78 12.69
C LEU A 6 20.29 12.58 12.05
N HIS A 7 20.19 12.79 10.74
CA HIS A 7 18.95 12.55 9.99
C HIS A 7 18.52 11.08 10.03
N TYR A 8 19.48 10.15 9.91
CA TYR A 8 19.22 8.71 9.99
C TYR A 8 18.74 8.29 11.39
N SER A 9 19.40 8.78 12.45
CA SER A 9 19.00 8.51 13.84
C SER A 9 17.65 9.12 14.21
N LEU A 10 17.34 10.34 13.74
CA LEU A 10 16.02 10.97 13.89
C LEU A 10 14.93 10.22 13.14
N SER A 11 15.22 9.77 11.91
CA SER A 11 14.27 8.98 11.12
C SER A 11 13.98 7.63 11.79
N ARG A 12 15.03 6.96 12.29
CA ARG A 12 14.89 5.71 13.06
C ARG A 12 14.08 5.92 14.34
N PHE A 13 14.41 6.95 15.13
CA PHE A 13 13.67 7.28 16.35
C PHE A 13 12.19 7.60 16.06
N LYS A 14 11.89 8.34 14.99
CA LYS A 14 10.51 8.64 14.57
C LYS A 14 9.75 7.37 14.22
N THR A 15 10.38 6.44 13.50
CA THR A 15 9.81 5.12 13.18
C THR A 15 9.61 4.27 14.44
N ASP A 16 10.56 4.26 15.35
CA ASP A 16 10.50 3.53 16.62
C ASP A 16 9.39 4.07 17.52
N VAL A 17 9.26 5.40 17.64
CA VAL A 17 8.20 6.06 18.40
C VAL A 17 6.83 5.78 17.79
N LYS A 18 6.67 5.90 16.46
CA LYS A 18 5.42 5.54 15.76
C LYS A 18 5.04 4.07 15.96
N THR A 19 6.02 3.18 15.94
CA THR A 19 5.83 1.75 16.15
C THR A 19 5.44 1.46 17.60
N HIS A 20 6.06 2.14 18.56
CA HIS A 20 5.77 1.98 19.99
C HIS A 20 4.39 2.52 20.37
N ILE A 21 4.01 3.69 19.82
CA ILE A 21 2.67 4.28 20.01
C ILE A 21 1.60 3.37 19.43
N ALA A 22 1.83 2.83 18.23
CA ALA A 22 0.91 1.86 17.64
C ALA A 22 0.81 0.55 18.43
N ARG A 23 1.92 0.09 19.01
CA ARG A 23 1.94 -1.10 19.88
C ARG A 23 1.24 -0.87 21.22
N LYS A 24 1.07 0.38 21.66
CA LYS A 24 0.49 0.70 22.96
C LYS A 24 -0.84 1.46 22.86
N ASN A 25 -1.47 1.51 21.68
CA ASN A 25 -2.76 2.19 21.53
C ASN A 25 -3.84 1.46 22.35
N PRO A 26 -4.37 2.07 23.43
CA PRO A 26 -5.39 1.44 24.27
C PRO A 26 -6.77 1.39 23.60
N LEU A 27 -6.97 2.13 22.50
CA LEU A 27 -8.20 2.12 21.70
C LEU A 27 -8.22 1.02 20.63
N GLN A 28 -7.11 0.30 20.45
CA GLN A 28 -7.02 -0.77 19.48
C GLN A 28 -7.32 -2.10 20.17
N SER A 29 -8.30 -2.85 19.64
CA SER A 29 -8.56 -4.21 20.10
C SER A 29 -7.26 -5.03 20.00
N GLN A 30 -6.89 -5.74 21.08
CA GLN A 30 -5.67 -6.56 21.09
C GLN A 30 -5.69 -7.59 19.94
N ASP A 31 -6.88 -8.03 19.56
CA ASP A 31 -7.13 -9.03 18.53
C ASP A 31 -6.77 -8.53 17.12
N THR A 32 -6.94 -7.23 16.81
CA THR A 32 -6.62 -6.66 15.48
C THR A 32 -5.21 -6.10 15.37
N LYS A 33 -4.46 -6.10 16.48
CA LYS A 33 -3.19 -5.39 16.60
C LYS A 33 -2.10 -5.94 15.68
N ALA A 34 -1.94 -7.27 15.64
CA ALA A 34 -0.95 -7.92 14.79
C ALA A 34 -1.25 -7.67 13.30
N LEU A 35 -2.52 -7.80 12.92
CA LEU A 35 -2.98 -7.59 11.56
C LEU A 35 -2.83 -6.13 11.12
N SER A 36 -3.08 -5.18 12.02
CA SER A 36 -2.88 -3.76 11.75
C SER A 36 -1.42 -3.37 11.62
N MET A 37 -0.52 -4.03 12.37
CA MET A 37 0.92 -3.88 12.14
C MET A 37 1.30 -4.42 10.77
N TRP A 38 0.81 -5.61 10.38
CA TRP A 38 1.08 -6.16 9.06
C TRP A 38 0.59 -5.26 7.92
N ILE A 39 -0.66 -4.75 7.99
CA ILE A 39 -1.21 -3.81 6.98
C ILE A 39 -0.34 -2.56 6.84
N ARG A 40 0.24 -2.07 7.95
CA ARG A 40 1.14 -0.92 7.92
C ARG A 40 2.44 -1.26 7.21
N GLU A 41 3.06 -2.38 7.54
CA GLU A 41 4.29 -2.81 6.86
C GLU A 41 4.03 -3.02 5.37
N GLU A 42 2.90 -3.60 4.98
CA GLU A 42 2.52 -3.74 3.57
C GLU A 42 2.31 -2.39 2.86
N ARG A 43 1.75 -1.38 3.55
CA ARG A 43 1.69 0.00 3.02
C ARG A 43 3.10 0.57 2.85
N HIS A 44 4.00 0.31 3.78
CA HIS A 44 5.39 0.75 3.66
C HIS A 44 6.08 0.09 2.47
N THR A 45 5.93 -1.24 2.30
CA THR A 45 6.46 -1.97 1.15
C THR A 45 5.94 -1.42 -0.18
N GLN A 46 4.63 -1.16 -0.30
CA GLN A 46 4.09 -0.52 -1.51
C GLN A 46 4.70 0.88 -1.76
N GLY A 47 4.89 1.67 -0.70
CA GLY A 47 5.53 2.98 -0.80
C GLY A 47 6.97 2.87 -1.29
N VAL A 48 7.74 1.88 -0.81
CA VAL A 48 9.11 1.61 -1.28
C VAL A 48 9.11 1.22 -2.76
N MET A 49 8.18 0.36 -3.21
CA MET A 49 8.06 -0.02 -4.63
C MET A 49 7.74 1.18 -5.53
N THR A 50 6.80 2.02 -5.10
CA THR A 50 6.42 3.24 -5.85
C THR A 50 7.60 4.22 -5.94
N MET A 51 8.34 4.37 -4.84
CA MET A 51 9.52 5.22 -4.80
C MET A 51 10.65 4.66 -5.66
N ALA A 52 10.82 3.34 -5.73
CA ALA A 52 11.79 2.69 -6.61
C ALA A 52 11.49 3.01 -8.08
N ALA A 53 10.23 2.89 -8.52
CA ALA A 53 9.81 3.25 -9.87
C ALA A 53 10.05 4.73 -10.18
N LYS A 54 9.76 5.63 -9.24
CA LYS A 54 10.07 7.07 -9.38
C LYS A 54 11.57 7.32 -9.55
N HIS A 55 12.40 6.68 -8.73
CA HIS A 55 13.86 6.77 -8.87
C HIS A 55 14.34 6.17 -10.20
N GLY A 56 13.72 5.10 -10.69
CA GLY A 56 13.98 4.56 -12.02
C GLY A 56 13.71 5.60 -13.12
N TYR A 57 12.59 6.31 -13.05
CA TYR A 57 12.29 7.40 -13.97
C TYR A 57 13.33 8.53 -13.90
N ASP A 58 13.68 9.00 -12.69
CA ASP A 58 14.69 10.05 -12.51
C ASP A 58 16.06 9.63 -13.06
N ASN A 59 16.44 8.35 -12.89
CA ASN A 59 17.65 7.79 -13.47
C ASN A 59 17.61 7.79 -15.00
N ASN A 60 16.47 7.41 -15.60
CA ASN A 60 16.29 7.45 -17.06
C ASN A 60 16.43 8.88 -17.59
N GLN A 61 15.89 9.88 -16.90
CA GLN A 61 16.04 11.30 -17.28
C GLN A 61 17.50 11.76 -17.21
N ALA A 62 18.24 11.37 -16.17
CA ALA A 62 19.67 11.66 -16.09
C ALA A 62 20.45 10.98 -17.23
N PHE A 63 20.08 9.77 -17.60
CA PHE A 63 20.66 9.05 -18.74
C PHE A 63 20.38 9.78 -20.07
N VAL A 64 19.16 10.24 -20.31
CA VAL A 64 18.80 11.04 -21.50
C VAL A 64 19.63 12.32 -21.61
N GLN A 65 19.81 13.04 -20.49
CA GLN A 65 20.60 14.28 -20.48
C GLN A 65 22.08 14.05 -20.79
N TRP A 66 22.63 12.92 -20.35
CA TRP A 66 23.98 12.52 -20.70
C TRP A 66 24.06 12.12 -22.17
N LEU A 67 23.12 11.28 -22.63
CA LEU A 67 23.08 10.77 -24.00
C LEU A 67 23.02 11.88 -25.06
N ALA A 68 22.32 12.97 -24.78
CA ALA A 68 22.22 14.13 -25.67
C ALA A 68 23.56 14.86 -25.94
N GLN A 69 24.60 14.58 -25.17
CA GLN A 69 25.94 15.17 -25.33
C GLN A 69 26.87 14.31 -26.19
N GLU A 70 26.44 13.09 -26.50
CA GLU A 70 27.24 12.08 -27.19
C GLU A 70 26.98 12.09 -28.70
N ASP A 71 27.72 11.26 -29.44
CA ASP A 71 27.59 11.13 -30.89
C ASP A 71 26.32 10.35 -31.30
N LYS A 72 25.97 10.44 -32.59
CA LYS A 72 24.72 9.88 -33.10
C LYS A 72 24.62 8.36 -32.90
N GLU A 73 25.71 7.62 -33.12
CA GLU A 73 25.72 6.16 -32.96
C GLU A 73 25.42 5.77 -31.51
N LEU A 74 26.05 6.45 -30.55
CA LEU A 74 25.77 6.21 -29.13
C LEU A 74 24.36 6.65 -28.74
N GLN A 75 23.85 7.75 -29.32
CA GLN A 75 22.47 8.18 -29.12
C GLN A 75 21.45 7.16 -29.61
N ASP A 76 21.67 6.60 -30.80
CA ASP A 76 20.79 5.60 -31.40
C ASP A 76 20.78 4.33 -30.51
N LEU A 77 21.96 3.82 -30.11
CA LEU A 77 22.09 2.69 -29.19
C LEU A 77 21.47 2.96 -27.80
N GLY A 78 21.76 4.12 -27.22
CA GLY A 78 21.23 4.53 -25.92
C GLY A 78 19.71 4.69 -25.92
N SER A 79 19.11 5.09 -27.04
CA SER A 79 17.66 5.21 -27.18
C SER A 79 16.94 3.85 -27.06
N MET A 80 17.58 2.76 -27.51
CA MET A 80 17.05 1.40 -27.36
C MET A 80 17.08 0.94 -25.90
N TYR A 81 18.21 1.18 -25.20
CA TYR A 81 18.32 0.89 -23.77
C TYR A 81 17.34 1.72 -22.94
N LEU A 82 17.14 2.98 -23.31
CA LEU A 82 16.17 3.85 -22.64
C LEU A 82 14.75 3.25 -22.73
N GLN A 83 14.32 2.78 -23.91
CA GLN A 83 13.00 2.15 -24.06
C GLN A 83 12.84 0.91 -23.17
N LEU A 84 13.87 0.07 -23.03
CA LEU A 84 13.84 -1.07 -22.10
C LEU A 84 13.74 -0.62 -20.64
N MET A 85 14.47 0.42 -20.25
CA MET A 85 14.44 0.96 -18.89
C MET A 85 13.12 1.65 -18.57
N GLU A 86 12.51 2.37 -19.52
CA GLU A 86 11.17 2.94 -19.36
C GLU A 86 10.14 1.83 -19.18
N LYS A 87 10.23 0.76 -19.96
CA LYS A 87 9.36 -0.41 -19.79
C LYS A 87 9.54 -1.07 -18.42
N GLN A 88 10.77 -1.16 -17.92
CA GLN A 88 11.03 -1.66 -16.57
C GLN A 88 10.30 -0.81 -15.50
N VAL A 89 10.34 0.51 -15.61
CA VAL A 89 9.65 1.42 -14.69
C VAL A 89 8.13 1.25 -14.73
N GLU A 90 7.55 1.01 -15.92
CA GLU A 90 6.13 0.67 -16.07
C GLU A 90 5.79 -0.61 -15.29
N LEU A 91 6.58 -1.68 -15.46
CA LEU A 91 6.38 -2.96 -14.76
C LEU A 91 6.49 -2.83 -13.24
N GLU A 92 7.42 -2.01 -12.74
CA GLU A 92 7.57 -1.74 -11.31
C GLU A 92 6.35 -1.00 -10.75
N ASN A 93 5.80 -0.04 -11.48
CA ASN A 93 4.57 0.65 -11.12
C ASN A 93 3.35 -0.29 -11.11
N GLU A 94 3.21 -1.14 -12.11
CA GLU A 94 2.16 -2.17 -12.14
C GLU A 94 2.25 -3.12 -10.94
N MET A 95 3.48 -3.57 -10.60
CA MET A 95 3.71 -4.41 -9.44
C MET A 95 3.34 -3.70 -8.13
N ALA A 96 3.69 -2.42 -7.99
CA ALA A 96 3.29 -1.60 -6.84
C ALA A 96 1.77 -1.47 -6.72
N ALA A 97 1.05 -1.30 -7.83
CA ALA A 97 -0.41 -1.25 -7.85
C ALA A 97 -1.03 -2.60 -7.42
N LYS A 98 -0.49 -3.72 -7.90
CA LYS A 98 -0.90 -5.08 -7.49
C LYS A 98 -0.63 -5.30 -5.99
N GLN A 99 0.47 -4.80 -5.44
CA GLN A 99 0.73 -4.84 -3.99
C GLN A 99 -0.32 -4.06 -3.18
N GLY A 100 -0.82 -2.94 -3.71
CA GLY A 100 -1.93 -2.18 -3.11
C GLY A 100 -3.22 -2.99 -3.00
N ARG A 101 -3.59 -3.72 -4.07
CA ARG A 101 -4.75 -4.63 -4.08
C ARG A 101 -4.61 -5.77 -3.08
N PHE A 102 -3.43 -6.39 -2.99
CA PHE A 102 -3.13 -7.39 -1.95
C PHE A 102 -3.44 -6.85 -0.55
N ARG A 103 -2.95 -5.65 -0.23
CA ARG A 103 -3.19 -5.00 1.06
C ARG A 103 -4.67 -4.75 1.33
N GLN A 104 -5.47 -4.38 0.32
CA GLN A 104 -6.92 -4.18 0.48
C GLN A 104 -7.63 -5.45 0.95
N VAL A 105 -7.25 -6.60 0.42
CA VAL A 105 -7.79 -7.89 0.91
C VAL A 105 -7.46 -8.10 2.38
N ILE A 106 -6.23 -7.79 2.80
CA ILE A 106 -5.83 -7.91 4.21
C ILE A 106 -6.60 -6.92 5.10
N LYS A 107 -6.88 -5.70 4.63
CA LYS A 107 -7.75 -4.73 5.34
C LYS A 107 -9.16 -5.30 5.57
N SER A 108 -9.75 -5.97 4.58
CA SER A 108 -11.07 -6.59 4.71
C SER A 108 -11.13 -7.69 5.78
N ILE A 109 -10.02 -8.41 6.00
CA ILE A 109 -9.91 -9.39 7.09
C ILE A 109 -9.94 -8.65 8.44
N ARG A 110 -9.22 -7.54 8.56
CA ARG A 110 -9.18 -6.73 9.78
C ARG A 110 -10.54 -6.14 10.12
N GLU A 111 -11.30 -5.70 9.12
CA GLU A 111 -12.64 -5.18 9.33
C GLU A 111 -13.57 -6.22 9.94
N ARG A 112 -13.49 -7.48 9.47
CA ARG A 112 -14.24 -8.59 10.10
C ARG A 112 -13.77 -8.90 11.53
N ASP A 113 -12.47 -8.83 11.79
CA ASP A 113 -11.93 -9.00 13.15
C ASP A 113 -12.39 -7.89 14.10
N GLN A 114 -12.51 -6.66 13.58
CA GLN A 114 -13.01 -5.54 14.37
C GLN A 114 -14.49 -5.74 14.71
N LEU A 115 -15.31 -6.22 13.77
CA LEU A 115 -16.71 -6.56 14.05
C LEU A 115 -16.82 -7.63 15.14
N GLU A 116 -15.92 -8.63 15.17
CA GLU A 116 -15.89 -9.66 16.21
C GLU A 116 -15.51 -9.05 17.58
N ALA A 117 -14.53 -8.15 17.60
CA ALA A 117 -14.14 -7.43 18.82
C ALA A 117 -15.28 -6.57 19.38
N ASP A 118 -16.01 -5.86 18.51
CA ASP A 118 -17.14 -5.01 18.91
C ASP A 118 -18.30 -5.86 19.50
N LEU A 119 -18.56 -7.05 18.97
CA LEU A 119 -19.52 -7.98 19.55
C LEU A 119 -19.07 -8.49 20.92
N ASN A 120 -17.78 -8.81 21.08
CA ASN A 120 -17.22 -9.25 22.35
C ASN A 120 -17.38 -8.16 23.44
N GLU A 121 -17.14 -6.90 23.10
CA GLU A 121 -17.30 -5.76 24.00
C GLU A 121 -18.77 -5.55 24.41
N LYS A 122 -19.72 -5.65 23.46
CA LYS A 122 -21.16 -5.59 23.73
C LYS A 122 -21.59 -6.70 24.69
N LYS A 123 -21.13 -7.94 24.46
CA LYS A 123 -21.39 -9.09 25.34
C LYS A 123 -20.85 -8.85 26.75
N GLN A 124 -19.62 -8.35 26.87
CA GLN A 124 -19.00 -8.07 28.17
C GLN A 124 -19.76 -7.00 28.93
N THR A 125 -20.25 -5.96 28.25
CA THR A 125 -21.03 -4.87 28.86
C THR A 125 -22.39 -5.36 29.36
N VAL A 126 -23.11 -6.15 28.57
CA VAL A 126 -24.39 -6.76 28.98
C VAL A 126 -24.18 -7.71 30.17
N SER A 127 -23.14 -8.55 30.12
CA SER A 127 -22.76 -9.46 31.21
C SER A 127 -22.42 -8.73 32.50
N ALA A 128 -21.62 -7.66 32.43
CA ALA A 128 -21.27 -6.83 33.58
C ALA A 128 -22.50 -6.15 34.21
N ARG A 129 -23.41 -5.62 33.37
CA ARG A 129 -24.67 -5.02 33.82
C ARG A 129 -25.56 -6.04 34.52
N LEU A 130 -25.66 -7.25 33.97
CA LEU A 130 -26.40 -8.36 34.56
C LEU A 130 -25.80 -8.78 35.91
N ALA A 131 -24.48 -8.91 36.01
CA ALA A 131 -23.80 -9.22 37.27
C ALA A 131 -24.01 -8.13 38.34
N HIS A 132 -23.98 -6.85 37.95
CA HIS A 132 -24.27 -5.74 38.85
C HIS A 132 -25.72 -5.76 39.35
N LEU A 133 -26.69 -5.97 38.47
CA LEU A 133 -28.11 -6.01 38.82
C LEU A 133 -28.44 -7.19 39.75
N ARG A 134 -27.85 -8.37 39.51
CA ARG A 134 -28.00 -9.53 40.39
C ARG A 134 -27.45 -9.28 41.80
N LYS A 135 -26.43 -8.43 41.96
CA LYS A 135 -25.85 -8.05 43.26
C LYS A 135 -26.60 -6.92 43.97
N SER A 136 -27.16 -5.96 43.22
CA SER A 136 -27.69 -4.70 43.77
C SER A 136 -29.21 -4.69 43.98
N SER A 137 -30.00 -5.47 43.23
CA SER A 137 -31.47 -5.43 43.36
C SER A 137 -32.14 -6.75 42.94
N SER A 138 -32.73 -7.49 43.89
CA SER A 138 -33.52 -8.70 43.57
C SER A 138 -34.91 -8.39 42.97
N ASN A 139 -35.41 -7.15 43.11
CA ASN A 139 -36.76 -6.77 42.70
C ASN A 139 -36.93 -6.52 41.18
N SER A 140 -35.85 -6.49 40.40
CA SER A 140 -35.90 -6.18 38.96
C SER A 140 -35.88 -7.43 38.07
N THR A 141 -36.70 -8.44 38.41
CA THR A 141 -36.75 -9.74 37.72
C THR A 141 -36.98 -9.60 36.21
N LYS A 142 -37.82 -8.65 35.79
CA LYS A 142 -38.10 -8.38 34.36
C LYS A 142 -36.87 -7.88 33.61
N LEU A 143 -36.10 -6.96 34.20
CA LEU A 143 -34.89 -6.41 33.56
C LEU A 143 -33.77 -7.45 33.49
N ILE A 144 -33.65 -8.28 34.52
CA ILE A 144 -32.70 -9.40 34.54
C ILE A 144 -33.04 -10.37 33.40
N GLN A 145 -34.30 -10.76 33.26
CA GLN A 145 -34.76 -11.67 32.21
C GLN A 145 -34.56 -11.09 30.80
N GLN A 146 -34.76 -9.77 30.62
CA GLN A 146 -34.45 -9.08 29.36
C GLN A 146 -32.96 -9.12 29.03
N LEU A 147 -32.07 -8.84 30.00
CA LEU A 147 -30.62 -8.87 29.80
C LEU A 147 -30.10 -10.30 29.56
N GLU A 148 -30.70 -11.32 30.19
CA GLU A 148 -30.40 -12.73 29.92
C GLU A 148 -30.77 -13.12 28.48
N THR A 149 -31.95 -12.69 28.03
CA THR A 149 -32.39 -12.93 26.64
C THR A 149 -31.47 -12.23 25.64
N GLN A 150 -31.10 -10.98 25.91
CA GLN A 150 -30.15 -10.22 25.09
C GLN A 150 -28.77 -10.89 25.05
N LEU A 151 -28.29 -11.39 26.19
CA LEU A 151 -27.00 -12.11 26.26
C LEU A 151 -27.06 -13.38 25.43
N ALA A 152 -28.12 -14.19 25.54
CA ALA A 152 -28.30 -15.40 24.74
C ALA A 152 -28.35 -15.10 23.23
N GLN A 153 -28.97 -13.98 22.84
CA GLN A 153 -28.96 -13.52 21.45
C GLN A 153 -27.56 -13.15 20.97
N LEU A 154 -26.80 -12.37 21.75
CA LEU A 154 -25.42 -12.00 21.44
C LEU A 154 -24.49 -13.22 21.37
N GLU A 155 -24.72 -14.25 22.19
CA GLU A 155 -23.95 -15.50 22.14
C GLU A 155 -24.21 -16.30 20.87
N LYS A 156 -25.45 -16.32 20.41
CA LYS A 156 -25.81 -16.94 19.13
C LYS A 156 -25.16 -16.19 17.96
N GLU A 157 -25.29 -14.85 17.93
CA GLU A 157 -24.69 -14.00 16.90
C GLU A 157 -23.16 -14.14 16.87
N GLN A 158 -22.52 -14.17 18.04
CA GLN A 158 -21.08 -14.42 18.18
C GLN A 158 -20.67 -15.78 17.60
N HIS A 159 -21.47 -16.83 17.84
CA HIS A 159 -21.18 -18.17 17.32
C HIS A 159 -21.27 -18.22 15.79
N GLU A 160 -22.35 -17.66 15.22
CA GLU A 160 -22.57 -17.57 13.78
C GLU A 160 -21.45 -16.77 13.11
N GLN A 161 -21.14 -15.57 13.63
CA GLN A 161 -20.08 -14.73 13.08
C GLN A 161 -18.70 -15.39 13.16
N ARG A 162 -18.39 -16.14 14.23
CA ARG A 162 -17.10 -16.82 14.37
C ARG A 162 -16.90 -17.92 13.32
N LEU A 163 -17.96 -18.65 12.97
CA LEU A 163 -17.93 -19.66 11.91
C LEU A 163 -17.66 -18.99 10.56
N GLU A 164 -18.46 -17.98 10.21
CA GLU A 164 -18.32 -17.24 8.95
C GLU A 164 -16.96 -16.53 8.82
N ALA A 165 -16.47 -15.92 9.89
CA ALA A 165 -15.19 -15.24 9.91
C ALA A 165 -14.02 -16.22 9.69
N GLY A 166 -14.11 -17.43 10.24
CA GLY A 166 -13.09 -18.47 10.04
C GLY A 166 -12.96 -18.90 8.58
N ASP A 167 -14.09 -19.13 7.92
CA ASP A 167 -14.11 -19.53 6.50
C ASP A 167 -13.73 -18.38 5.58
N TYR A 168 -14.20 -17.17 5.89
CA TYR A 168 -13.79 -15.97 5.17
C TYR A 168 -12.28 -15.74 5.24
N LYS A 169 -11.67 -15.80 6.43
CA LYS A 169 -10.22 -15.60 6.60
C LYS A 169 -9.41 -16.56 5.74
N ARG A 170 -9.81 -17.84 5.72
CA ARG A 170 -9.14 -18.87 4.91
C ARG A 170 -9.25 -18.57 3.42
N LEU A 171 -10.44 -18.21 2.95
CA LEU A 171 -10.66 -17.85 1.56
C LEU A 171 -9.87 -16.59 1.19
N ALA A 172 -10.01 -15.52 1.97
CA ALA A 172 -9.34 -14.26 1.72
C ALA A 172 -7.81 -14.36 1.72
N LEU A 173 -7.22 -15.11 2.65
CA LEU A 173 -5.78 -15.35 2.63
C LEU A 173 -5.34 -16.13 1.39
N ARG A 174 -6.05 -17.21 1.04
CA ARG A 174 -5.71 -18.01 -0.14
C ARG A 174 -5.75 -17.16 -1.41
N GLU A 175 -6.81 -16.38 -1.59
CA GLU A 175 -6.98 -15.53 -2.75
C GLU A 175 -5.94 -14.38 -2.76
N ALA A 176 -5.70 -13.72 -1.63
CA ALA A 176 -4.70 -12.66 -1.51
C ALA A 176 -3.30 -13.15 -1.89
N PHE A 177 -2.85 -14.27 -1.33
CA PHE A 177 -1.53 -14.80 -1.63
C PHE A 177 -1.43 -15.33 -3.06
N HIS A 178 -2.48 -15.96 -3.59
CA HIS A 178 -2.52 -16.34 -4.99
C HIS A 178 -2.31 -15.12 -5.90
N TYR A 179 -3.05 -14.04 -5.65
CA TYR A 179 -2.91 -12.79 -6.39
C TYR A 179 -1.50 -12.19 -6.30
N ARG A 180 -0.93 -12.11 -5.09
CA ARG A 180 0.42 -11.59 -4.86
C ARG A 180 1.48 -12.41 -5.58
N PHE A 181 1.41 -13.74 -5.50
CA PHE A 181 2.39 -14.60 -6.15
C PHE A 181 2.26 -14.59 -7.67
N ASN A 182 1.04 -14.52 -8.21
CA ASN A 182 0.83 -14.35 -9.64
C ASN A 182 1.42 -13.02 -10.14
N ALA A 183 1.19 -11.92 -9.41
CA ALA A 183 1.75 -10.61 -9.73
C ALA A 183 3.29 -10.63 -9.72
N MET A 184 3.89 -11.27 -8.70
CA MET A 184 5.34 -11.42 -8.59
C MET A 184 5.92 -12.28 -9.71
N HIS A 185 5.22 -13.35 -10.08
CA HIS A 185 5.62 -14.23 -11.18
C HIS A 185 5.59 -13.49 -12.52
N GLU A 186 4.48 -12.80 -12.84
CA GLU A 186 4.36 -11.95 -14.03
C GLU A 186 5.49 -10.93 -14.12
N PHE A 187 5.71 -10.17 -13.04
CA PHE A 187 6.78 -9.18 -12.99
C PHE A 187 8.15 -9.82 -13.26
N SER A 188 8.45 -10.95 -12.61
CA SER A 188 9.75 -11.62 -12.77
C SER A 188 9.99 -12.13 -14.19
N GLN A 189 8.95 -12.65 -14.86
CA GLN A 189 9.08 -13.15 -16.22
C GLN A 189 9.25 -12.01 -17.22
N LYS A 190 8.44 -10.94 -17.10
CA LYS A 190 8.57 -9.76 -17.95
C LYS A 190 9.94 -9.07 -17.74
N ALA A 191 10.40 -8.95 -16.49
CA ALA A 191 11.72 -8.42 -16.19
C ALA A 191 12.87 -9.29 -16.76
N ALA A 192 12.71 -10.62 -16.74
CA ALA A 192 13.69 -11.53 -17.35
C ALA A 192 13.77 -11.34 -18.87
N LEU A 193 12.62 -11.12 -19.55
CA LEU A 193 12.59 -10.81 -20.98
C LEU A 193 13.35 -9.52 -21.28
N LEU A 194 13.07 -8.43 -20.55
CA LEU A 194 13.76 -7.14 -20.70
C LEU A 194 15.28 -7.29 -20.48
N ALA A 195 15.69 -7.98 -19.42
CA ALA A 195 17.10 -8.21 -19.11
C ALA A 195 17.79 -9.02 -20.22
N SER A 196 17.12 -10.04 -20.77
CA SER A 196 17.66 -10.86 -21.86
C SER A 196 17.78 -10.08 -23.17
N ALA A 197 16.90 -9.13 -23.44
CA ALA A 197 16.98 -8.26 -24.61
C ALA A 197 18.11 -7.24 -24.44
N GLY A 198 18.19 -6.57 -23.30
CA GLY A 198 19.25 -5.61 -23.01
C GLY A 198 20.65 -6.22 -23.05
N GLN A 199 20.80 -7.50 -22.70
CA GLN A 199 22.08 -8.20 -22.86
C GLN A 199 22.46 -8.43 -24.33
N ARG A 200 21.48 -8.65 -25.23
CA ARG A 200 21.72 -8.98 -26.64
C ARG A 200 21.97 -7.75 -27.51
N ILE A 201 21.33 -6.63 -27.19
CA ILE A 201 21.57 -5.34 -27.87
C ILE A 201 23.06 -4.99 -27.78
N GLY A 202 23.65 -4.61 -28.91
CA GLY A 202 25.07 -4.28 -29.04
C GLY A 202 26.05 -5.46 -29.03
N GLN A 203 25.55 -6.71 -29.04
CA GLN A 203 26.41 -7.90 -29.23
C GLN A 203 26.58 -8.31 -30.69
N GLN A 204 25.68 -7.89 -31.58
CA GLN A 204 25.70 -8.28 -32.99
C GLN A 204 26.47 -7.27 -33.84
N GLU A 205 27.02 -7.72 -34.96
CA GLU A 205 27.81 -6.88 -35.88
C GLU A 205 26.93 -5.94 -36.75
N HIS A 206 25.61 -6.09 -36.71
CA HIS A 206 24.66 -5.34 -37.53
C HIS A 206 23.59 -4.67 -36.67
N ASP A 207 23.44 -3.35 -36.84
CA ASP A 207 22.48 -2.53 -36.09
C ASP A 207 21.00 -2.90 -36.40
N ASP A 208 20.72 -3.40 -37.61
CA ASP A 208 19.36 -3.81 -38.02
C ASP A 208 18.80 -4.95 -37.15
N ASP A 209 19.67 -5.75 -36.51
CA ASP A 209 19.26 -6.85 -35.65
C ASP A 209 18.82 -6.36 -34.25
N ASP A 210 19.35 -5.23 -33.77
CA ASP A 210 19.04 -4.68 -32.45
C ASP A 210 17.62 -4.10 -32.39
N ASP A 211 17.17 -3.43 -33.45
CA ASP A 211 15.80 -2.94 -33.59
C ASP A 211 14.79 -4.10 -33.57
N MET A 212 15.12 -5.22 -34.23
CA MET A 212 14.29 -6.42 -34.22
C MET A 212 14.24 -7.06 -32.83
N ILE A 213 15.38 -7.12 -32.12
CA ILE A 213 15.46 -7.63 -30.75
C ILE A 213 14.58 -6.80 -29.80
N LEU A 214 14.65 -5.47 -29.92
CA LEU A 214 13.86 -4.56 -29.10
C LEU A 214 12.37 -4.75 -29.36
N MET A 215 11.96 -4.75 -30.64
CA MET A 215 10.55 -4.92 -31.03
C MET A 215 10.00 -6.27 -30.55
N ASP A 216 10.73 -7.37 -30.77
CA ASP A 216 10.34 -8.71 -30.30
C ASP A 216 10.19 -8.74 -28.78
N CYS A 217 11.11 -8.11 -28.05
CA CYS A 217 11.02 -8.01 -26.59
C CYS A 217 9.76 -7.27 -26.13
N MET A 218 9.46 -6.11 -26.72
CA MET A 218 8.27 -5.33 -26.35
C MET A 218 6.98 -6.10 -26.63
N LEU A 219 6.90 -6.77 -27.78
CA LEU A 219 5.75 -7.62 -28.12
C LEU A 219 5.60 -8.79 -27.15
N GLN A 220 6.69 -9.43 -26.72
CA GLN A 220 6.63 -10.52 -25.76
C GLN A 220 6.25 -10.04 -24.35
N VAL A 221 6.71 -8.86 -23.93
CA VAL A 221 6.35 -8.27 -22.64
C VAL A 221 4.88 -7.88 -22.61
N ASP A 222 4.37 -7.22 -23.66
CA ASP A 222 2.97 -6.78 -23.74
C ASP A 222 2.01 -7.95 -24.01
N GLY A 223 2.45 -8.92 -24.82
CA GLY A 223 1.71 -10.14 -25.12
C GLY A 223 1.82 -11.22 -24.04
N TRP A 224 2.57 -10.97 -22.96
CA TRP A 224 2.75 -11.95 -21.90
C TRP A 224 1.40 -12.33 -21.28
N GLN A 225 1.15 -13.63 -21.21
CA GLN A 225 0.00 -14.19 -20.54
C GLN A 225 0.44 -15.26 -19.55
N PRO A 226 -0.28 -15.41 -18.42
CA PRO A 226 -0.03 -16.52 -17.51
C PRO A 226 -0.25 -17.86 -18.25
N PRO A 227 0.57 -18.89 -17.97
CA PRO A 227 0.35 -20.23 -18.52
C PRO A 227 -1.06 -20.75 -18.20
N GLU A 228 -1.73 -21.42 -19.14
CA GLU A 228 -3.10 -21.91 -18.98
C GLU A 228 -3.31 -22.77 -17.72
N GLU A 229 -2.28 -23.51 -17.29
CA GLU A 229 -2.31 -24.34 -16.09
C GLU A 229 -2.33 -23.52 -14.78
N GLN A 230 -1.90 -22.27 -14.82
CA GLN A 230 -1.76 -21.38 -13.64
C GLN A 230 -2.90 -20.36 -13.54
N THR A 231 -3.74 -20.23 -14.57
CA THR A 231 -4.90 -19.33 -14.54
C THR A 231 -6.04 -19.93 -13.73
N ARG A 232 -6.13 -19.53 -12.47
CA ARG A 232 -7.32 -19.75 -11.65
C ARG A 232 -8.11 -18.44 -11.56
N PRO A 233 -9.41 -18.43 -11.89
CA PRO A 233 -10.25 -17.25 -11.68
C PRO A 233 -10.25 -16.89 -10.20
N THR A 234 -9.85 -15.67 -9.90
CA THR A 234 -9.71 -15.16 -8.53
C THR A 234 -11.02 -14.48 -8.14
N VAL A 235 -11.55 -14.77 -6.95
CA VAL A 235 -12.82 -14.17 -6.48
C VAL A 235 -12.62 -12.71 -6.04
N LEU A 236 -11.37 -12.25 -5.96
CA LEU A 236 -10.98 -10.91 -5.53
C LEU A 236 -11.52 -9.81 -6.41
N ASP A 237 -11.75 -10.05 -7.71
CA ASP A 237 -12.34 -9.02 -8.56
C ASP A 237 -13.71 -8.60 -8.03
N GLN A 238 -14.51 -9.52 -7.47
CA GLN A 238 -15.78 -9.18 -6.83
C GLN A 238 -15.62 -8.40 -5.51
N TRP A 239 -14.46 -8.49 -4.85
CA TRP A 239 -14.22 -7.90 -3.53
C TRP A 239 -13.45 -6.57 -3.59
N LEU A 240 -12.70 -6.33 -4.67
CA LEU A 240 -11.82 -5.17 -4.84
C LEU A 240 -12.48 -3.96 -5.51
N PHE A 241 -13.75 -4.05 -5.95
CA PHE A 241 -14.47 -2.94 -6.61
C PHE A 241 -15.01 -1.84 -5.68
N GLN A 242 -14.51 -1.72 -4.46
CA GLN A 242 -14.71 -0.49 -3.69
C GLN A 242 -13.53 0.45 -3.96
N PRO A 243 -13.71 1.54 -4.73
CA PRO A 243 -12.67 2.54 -4.85
C PRO A 243 -12.35 3.08 -3.45
N GLU A 244 -11.13 2.86 -2.98
CA GLU A 244 -10.63 3.60 -1.82
C GLU A 244 -10.54 5.07 -2.24
N GLU A 245 -11.40 5.93 -1.69
CA GLU A 245 -11.02 7.32 -1.49
C GLU A 245 -9.86 7.31 -0.50
N ASP A 246 -8.64 7.18 -1.02
CA ASP A 246 -7.41 7.26 -0.23
C ASP A 246 -7.30 8.69 0.35
N ALA A 247 -7.92 8.89 1.51
CA ALA A 247 -7.65 10.04 2.36
C ALA A 247 -6.16 10.00 2.75
N ALA A 248 -5.37 10.85 2.09
CA ALA A 248 -3.92 11.06 2.19
C ALA A 248 -3.05 10.55 1.02
N LEU A 249 -3.53 10.65 -0.22
CA LEU A 249 -2.66 11.18 -1.27
C LEU A 249 -2.60 12.70 -1.06
N LEU A 250 -1.66 13.18 -0.23
CA LEU A 250 -1.15 14.53 -0.43
C LEU A 250 -0.54 14.51 -1.83
N THR A 251 -1.31 14.94 -2.83
CA THR A 251 -0.76 15.23 -4.15
C THR A 251 0.36 16.24 -3.96
N ASP A 252 1.45 16.15 -4.72
CA ASP A 252 2.62 17.04 -4.58
C ASP A 252 2.23 18.54 -4.57
N LEU A 253 1.08 18.90 -5.17
CA LEU A 253 0.44 20.22 -5.12
C LEU A 253 0.09 20.72 -3.71
N GLU A 254 -0.32 19.85 -2.78
CA GLU A 254 -0.72 20.23 -1.41
C GLU A 254 0.49 20.37 -0.46
N ILE A 255 1.61 19.73 -0.81
CA ILE A 255 2.89 19.88 -0.09
C ILE A 255 3.50 21.25 -0.39
N ASP A 256 3.36 21.73 -1.63
CA ASP A 256 3.84 23.05 -2.06
C ASP A 256 2.99 24.21 -1.53
N THR A 257 1.68 24.03 -1.37
CA THR A 257 0.83 25.06 -0.73
C THR A 257 1.14 25.22 0.76
N ALA A 258 1.42 24.11 1.47
CA ALA A 258 1.73 24.14 2.90
C ALA A 258 3.13 24.72 3.20
N THR A 259 4.08 24.64 2.27
CA THR A 259 5.39 25.30 2.37
C THR A 259 5.31 26.79 2.00
N HIS A 260 4.50 27.17 1.02
CA HIS A 260 4.27 28.58 0.68
C HIS A 260 3.52 29.36 1.79
N GLU A 261 2.51 28.76 2.43
CA GLU A 261 1.79 29.40 3.55
C GLU A 261 2.69 29.62 4.78
N LYS A 262 3.64 28.72 5.05
CA LYS A 262 4.61 28.87 6.14
C LYS A 262 5.70 29.91 5.84
N GLN A 263 6.06 30.12 4.57
CA GLN A 263 7.00 31.18 4.18
C GLN A 263 6.33 32.57 4.19
N ALA A 264 5.05 32.67 3.84
CA ALA A 264 4.30 33.92 3.92
C ALA A 264 4.08 34.41 5.36
N ALA A 265 3.98 33.49 6.34
CA ALA A 265 3.84 33.82 7.76
C ALA A 265 5.13 34.33 8.44
N CYS A 266 6.30 34.22 7.78
CA CYS A 266 7.59 34.67 8.31
C CYS A 266 8.08 36.00 7.72
N LEU A 267 7.31 36.65 6.83
CA LEU A 267 7.66 37.98 6.34
C LEU A 267 7.12 39.06 7.30
N PRO A 268 7.94 40.05 7.69
CA PRO A 268 7.46 41.17 8.50
C PRO A 268 6.41 41.97 7.72
N PRO A 269 5.40 42.53 8.40
CA PRO A 269 4.34 43.29 7.74
C PRO A 269 4.94 44.51 7.02
N PRO A 270 4.35 44.93 5.88
CA PRO A 270 4.88 46.04 5.09
C PRO A 270 4.83 47.34 5.90
N GLU A 271 5.97 48.04 5.97
CA GLU A 271 6.07 49.38 6.52
C GLU A 271 5.15 50.33 5.73
N TYR A 272 4.10 50.80 6.39
CA TYR A 272 3.29 51.91 5.89
C TYR A 272 4.13 53.19 5.94
N LYS A 273 4.64 53.64 4.79
CA LYS A 273 5.13 55.01 4.65
C LYS A 273 3.93 55.95 4.69
N GLU A 274 3.77 56.63 5.82
CA GLU A 274 2.91 57.81 5.93
C GLU A 274 3.30 58.82 4.84
N LYS A 275 2.36 59.11 3.95
CA LYS A 275 2.43 60.28 3.07
C LYS A 275 2.26 61.51 3.94
N ALA A 276 3.36 62.13 4.33
CA ALA A 276 3.35 63.50 4.84
C ALA A 276 2.83 64.41 3.73
N SER A 277 1.67 65.03 3.99
CA SER A 277 1.11 66.09 3.17
C SER A 277 1.86 67.38 3.46
N SER A 278 2.53 67.95 2.46
CA SER A 278 2.75 69.39 2.23
C SER A 278 3.33 69.59 0.84
#